data_AF-A0A4P6Y7K4-F1
#
_entry.id   AF-A0A4P6Y7K4-F1
#
_cell.length_a   1.000
_cell.length_b   1.000
_cell.length_c   1.000
_cell.angle_alpha   90.00
_cell.angle_beta   90.00
_cell.angle_gamma   90.00
#
_symmetry.space_group_name_H-M   'P 1'
#
loop_
_entity.id
_entity.type
_entity.pdbx_description
1 polymer ?
#
loop_
_entity_poly.entity_id
_entity_poly.type
_entity_poly.pdbx_seq_one_letter_code
_entity_poly.pdbx_strand_id
1 'polypeptide(L)'
;MKTSILKTVLVFLVVPFVSCTNDDSTDSSTATSADKTSFKLNGTLITADESTATHYTNSVAGGKYIDVFVSKGGKDVLEFHFPAVAGTYPAQQNFNMTTSWLTYEANGGVAFPADFFHSTSGEIKVTTLDVAGKKIRATFNFVGNNSTTNATITEGVLVVNTITVQ
;
A
#
# COMPACT_ATOMS: atom_id res chain seq x y z
N MET A 1 29.55 58.00 -43.39
CA MET A 1 30.28 57.24 -42.36
C MET A 1 30.34 55.78 -42.79
N LYS A 2 31.56 55.21 -42.80
CA LYS A 2 31.87 53.80 -43.07
C LYS A 2 31.50 52.93 -41.86
N THR A 3 30.97 51.73 -42.12
CA THR A 3 31.25 50.44 -41.45
C THR A 3 30.27 49.40 -42.02
N SER A 4 30.67 48.57 -42.99
CA SER A 4 31.27 47.24 -42.79
C SER A 4 30.42 46.31 -41.91
N ILE A 5 29.59 45.46 -42.53
CA ILE A 5 28.98 44.29 -41.88
C ILE A 5 29.74 43.06 -42.40
N LEU A 6 30.41 42.41 -41.47
CA LEU A 6 31.31 41.29 -41.66
C LEU A 6 30.50 40.03 -42.03
N LYS A 7 31.00 39.28 -43.01
CA LYS A 7 30.51 37.96 -43.39
C LYS A 7 30.90 36.94 -42.31
N THR A 8 29.94 36.20 -41.77
CA THR A 8 30.22 34.98 -41.01
C THR A 8 29.57 33.81 -41.73
N VAL A 9 30.43 33.03 -42.40
CA VAL A 9 30.10 31.73 -42.99
C VAL A 9 30.00 30.74 -41.84
N LEU A 10 28.80 30.23 -41.56
CA LEU A 10 28.61 29.13 -40.63
C LEU A 10 28.69 27.81 -41.42
N VAL A 11 29.80 27.10 -41.24
CA VAL A 11 30.02 25.75 -41.75
C VAL A 11 29.22 24.78 -40.87
N PHE A 12 28.15 24.21 -41.41
CA PHE A 12 27.47 23.07 -40.77
C PHE A 12 28.21 21.78 -41.11
N LEU A 13 28.85 21.24 -40.08
CA LEU A 13 29.51 19.94 -40.05
C LEU A 13 28.44 18.85 -40.05
N VAL A 14 28.42 18.02 -41.10
CA VAL A 14 27.62 16.79 -41.17
C VAL A 14 28.35 15.71 -40.39
N VAL A 15 27.69 15.15 -39.37
CA VAL A 15 28.16 13.94 -38.68
C VAL A 15 27.09 12.85 -38.85
N PRO A 16 27.38 11.73 -39.52
CA PRO A 16 26.49 10.58 -39.55
C PRO A 16 26.73 9.70 -38.32
N PHE A 17 25.73 9.59 -37.44
CA PHE A 17 25.70 8.54 -36.43
C PHE A 17 24.53 7.58 -36.70
N VAL A 18 24.94 6.41 -37.20
CA VAL A 18 24.57 5.05 -36.78
C VAL A 18 23.22 4.85 -36.08
N SER A 19 22.40 4.02 -36.74
CA SER A 19 21.23 3.32 -36.23
C SER A 19 21.46 2.58 -34.91
N CYS A 20 20.62 2.86 -33.91
CA CYS A 20 20.25 1.98 -32.81
C CYS A 20 18.71 1.95 -32.81
N THR A 21 18.11 0.90 -33.37
CA THR A 21 17.45 -0.19 -32.64
C THR A 21 16.46 0.29 -31.57
N ASN A 22 15.17 0.08 -31.86
CA ASN A 22 14.00 0.01 -30.98
C ASN A 22 14.13 0.64 -29.57
N ASP A 23 13.51 1.79 -29.38
CA ASP A 23 13.12 2.26 -28.04
C ASP A 23 11.98 1.37 -27.53
N ASP A 24 12.32 0.32 -26.80
CA ASP A 24 11.40 -0.27 -25.83
C ASP A 24 11.22 0.76 -24.71
N SER A 25 10.03 1.34 -24.67
CA SER A 25 9.59 2.19 -23.57
C SER A 25 9.68 1.37 -22.28
N THR A 26 10.77 1.57 -21.55
CA THR A 26 10.96 0.95 -20.24
C THR A 26 10.03 1.69 -19.29
N ASP A 27 8.82 1.16 -19.14
CA ASP A 27 7.95 1.51 -18.02
C ASP A 27 8.76 1.35 -16.74
N SER A 28 9.04 2.48 -16.07
CA SER A 28 9.57 2.47 -14.71
C SER A 28 8.50 1.91 -13.79
N SER A 29 8.38 0.58 -13.78
CA SER A 29 7.71 -0.15 -12.72
C SER A 29 8.53 0.09 -11.46
N THR A 30 7.99 0.92 -10.57
CA THR A 30 8.49 1.01 -9.20
C THR A 30 8.33 -0.38 -8.59
N ALA A 31 9.43 -1.12 -8.52
CA ALA A 31 9.42 -2.50 -8.05
C ALA A 31 8.88 -2.55 -6.62
N THR A 32 7.74 -3.20 -6.45
CA THR A 32 7.19 -3.54 -5.14
C THR A 32 8.20 -4.43 -4.41
N SER A 33 8.75 -3.96 -3.29
CA SER A 33 9.64 -4.78 -2.46
C SER A 33 8.82 -5.93 -1.86
N ALA A 34 9.11 -7.17 -2.26
CA ALA A 34 8.37 -8.36 -1.85
C ALA A 34 8.38 -8.62 -0.33
N ASP A 35 9.25 -7.93 0.41
CA ASP A 35 9.45 -8.11 1.85
C ASP A 35 8.79 -7.02 2.71
N LYS A 36 8.07 -6.08 2.09
CA LYS A 36 7.40 -4.99 2.79
C LYS A 36 5.92 -4.92 2.45
N THR A 37 5.14 -4.47 3.43
CA THR A 37 3.76 -4.10 3.16
C THR A 37 3.71 -2.94 2.17
N SER A 38 2.87 -3.06 1.15
CA SER A 38 2.71 -2.05 0.11
C SER A 38 1.31 -2.10 -0.49
N PHE A 39 0.85 -1.00 -1.05
CA PHE A 39 -0.48 -0.87 -1.64
C PHE A 39 -0.56 0.39 -2.52
N LYS A 40 -1.54 0.47 -3.40
CA LYS A 40 -1.88 1.71 -4.12
C LYS A 40 -3.06 2.40 -3.45
N LEU A 41 -2.86 3.64 -3.02
CA LEU A 41 -3.92 4.54 -2.59
C LEU A 41 -4.31 5.45 -3.76
N ASN A 42 -5.54 5.30 -4.26
CA ASN A 42 -6.03 6.05 -5.41
C ASN A 42 -5.05 6.01 -6.60
N GLY A 43 -4.43 4.85 -6.82
CA GLY A 43 -3.42 4.62 -7.86
C GLY A 43 -1.97 4.98 -7.50
N THR A 44 -1.73 5.67 -6.39
CA THR A 44 -0.37 6.03 -5.94
C THR A 44 0.20 4.95 -5.03
N LEU A 45 1.36 4.41 -5.39
CA LEU A 45 2.05 3.38 -4.61
C LEU A 45 2.56 3.94 -3.27
N ILE A 46 2.24 3.23 -2.20
CA ILE A 46 2.75 3.43 -0.85
C ILE A 46 3.46 2.14 -0.42
N THR A 47 4.71 2.28 0.04
CA THR A 47 5.47 1.19 0.66
C THR A 47 5.71 1.53 2.12
N ALA A 48 5.18 0.71 3.02
CA ALA A 48 5.27 0.91 4.46
C ALA A 48 6.71 0.80 4.97
N ASP A 49 6.96 1.40 6.13
CA ASP A 49 8.23 1.27 6.83
C ASP A 49 8.20 0.07 7.78
N GLU A 50 7.05 -0.15 8.44
CA GLU A 50 6.86 -1.23 9.41
C GLU A 50 5.44 -1.81 9.34
N SER A 51 5.29 -3.06 9.79
CA SER A 51 4.00 -3.66 10.08
C SER A 51 4.12 -4.55 11.31
N THR A 52 3.29 -4.30 12.32
CA THR A 52 3.23 -5.08 13.55
C THR A 52 1.86 -5.70 13.70
N ALA A 53 1.78 -6.85 14.38
CA ALA A 53 0.51 -7.49 14.66
C ALA A 53 0.38 -7.93 16.12
N THR A 54 -0.86 -8.01 16.57
CA THR A 54 -1.25 -8.57 17.86
C THR A 54 -2.20 -9.73 17.65
N HIS A 55 -1.89 -10.88 18.24
CA HIS A 55 -2.77 -12.05 18.31
C HIS A 55 -3.43 -12.11 19.69
N TYR A 56 -4.76 -12.08 19.75
CA TYR A 56 -5.50 -11.98 21.01
C TYR A 56 -6.85 -12.72 20.95
N THR A 57 -7.48 -12.92 22.11
CA THR A 57 -8.89 -13.36 22.16
C THR A 57 -9.81 -12.16 21.99
N ASN A 58 -10.64 -12.17 20.95
CA ASN A 58 -11.72 -11.21 20.79
C ASN A 58 -13.02 -11.84 21.31
N SER A 59 -13.48 -11.38 22.48
CA SER A 59 -14.71 -11.88 23.12
C SER A 59 -15.98 -11.51 22.35
N VAL A 60 -15.97 -10.37 21.64
CA VAL A 60 -17.12 -9.91 20.83
C VAL A 60 -17.32 -10.83 19.64
N ALA A 61 -16.24 -11.17 18.94
CA ALA A 61 -16.28 -12.07 17.80
C ALA A 61 -16.36 -13.56 18.18
N GLY A 62 -16.06 -13.91 19.43
CA GLY A 62 -16.11 -15.29 19.92
C GLY A 62 -14.93 -16.17 19.50
N GLY A 63 -13.75 -15.58 19.27
CA GLY A 63 -12.57 -16.34 18.82
C GLY A 63 -11.26 -15.59 18.87
N LYS A 64 -10.23 -16.14 18.22
CA LYS A 64 -8.90 -15.52 18.14
C LYS A 64 -8.83 -14.56 16.95
N TYR A 65 -8.22 -13.40 17.18
CA TYR A 65 -8.10 -12.31 16.21
C TYR A 65 -6.66 -11.87 16.03
N ILE A 66 -6.43 -11.25 14.89
CA ILE A 66 -5.25 -10.48 14.56
C ILE A 66 -5.67 -9.03 14.38
N ASP A 67 -4.98 -8.14 15.08
CA ASP A 67 -4.92 -6.72 14.74
C ASP A 67 -3.57 -6.43 14.10
N VAL A 68 -3.54 -5.69 12.99
CA VAL A 68 -2.31 -5.27 12.31
C VAL A 68 -2.29 -3.76 12.21
N PHE A 69 -1.17 -3.16 12.61
CA PHE A 69 -0.88 -1.74 12.40
C PHE A 69 0.28 -1.62 11.42
N VAL A 70 0.10 -0.82 10.38
CA VAL A 70 1.09 -0.55 9.33
C VAL A 70 1.47 0.91 9.39
N SER A 71 2.76 1.19 9.50
CA SER A 71 3.24 2.56 9.70
C SER A 71 4.12 3.05 8.55
N LYS A 72 4.02 4.35 8.23
CA LYS A 72 4.84 5.10 7.27
C LYS A 72 5.25 6.42 7.88
N GLY A 73 6.53 6.74 7.89
CA GLY A 73 7.04 8.00 8.43
C GLY A 73 6.74 8.18 9.92
N GLY A 74 6.69 7.07 10.68
CA GLY A 74 6.39 7.08 12.12
C GLY A 74 4.91 7.27 12.46
N LYS A 75 4.00 7.15 11.49
CA LYS A 75 2.55 7.25 11.68
C LYS A 75 1.85 6.01 11.13
N ASP A 76 0.78 5.60 11.77
CA ASP A 76 -0.07 4.54 11.24
C ASP A 76 -0.81 5.01 9.99
N VAL A 77 -0.90 4.12 9.01
CA VAL A 77 -1.54 4.37 7.72
C VAL A 77 -2.52 3.27 7.34
N LEU A 78 -2.42 2.08 7.93
CA LEU A 78 -3.45 1.04 7.84
C LEU A 78 -3.62 0.37 9.21
N GLU A 79 -4.87 0.07 9.52
CA GLU A 79 -5.27 -0.74 10.67
C GLU A 79 -6.20 -1.86 10.17
N PHE A 80 -5.83 -3.12 10.42
CA PHE A 80 -6.61 -4.28 10.01
C PHE A 80 -7.01 -5.15 11.19
N HIS A 81 -8.25 -5.62 11.19
CA HIS A 81 -8.76 -6.60 12.13
C HIS A 81 -9.32 -7.79 11.36
N PHE A 82 -8.86 -9.00 11.66
CA PHE A 82 -9.38 -10.22 11.03
C PHE A 82 -9.19 -11.46 11.91
N PRO A 83 -9.96 -12.54 11.67
CA PRO A 83 -9.80 -13.78 12.42
C PRO A 83 -8.37 -14.33 12.33
N ALA A 84 -7.86 -14.89 13.43
CA ALA A 84 -6.53 -15.46 13.51
C ALA A 84 -6.45 -16.85 12.85
N VAL A 85 -6.88 -16.95 11.60
CA VAL A 85 -6.79 -18.14 10.75
C VAL A 85 -6.46 -17.69 9.33
N ALA A 86 -5.75 -18.51 8.56
CA ALA A 86 -5.56 -18.25 7.13
C ALA A 86 -6.90 -18.40 6.39
N GLY A 87 -7.19 -17.51 5.44
CA GLY A 87 -8.48 -17.48 4.76
C GLY A 87 -8.70 -16.18 4.00
N THR A 88 -9.84 -16.11 3.31
CA THR A 88 -10.32 -14.88 2.69
C THR A 88 -11.45 -14.32 3.52
N TYR A 89 -11.33 -13.04 3.89
CA TYR A 89 -12.29 -12.34 4.75
C TYR A 89 -12.78 -11.10 4.01
N PRO A 90 -14.08 -11.01 3.68
CA PRO A 90 -14.67 -9.79 3.16
C PRO A 90 -14.43 -8.61 4.11
N ALA A 91 -14.12 -7.44 3.55
CA ALA A 91 -13.88 -6.22 4.29
C ALA A 91 -15.21 -5.53 4.63
N GLN A 92 -15.56 -5.51 5.91
CA GLN A 92 -16.79 -5.00 6.51
C GLN A 92 -16.49 -4.41 7.90
N GLN A 93 -17.34 -3.51 8.38
CA GLN A 93 -17.17 -2.86 9.69
C GLN A 93 -17.76 -3.72 10.83
N ASN A 94 -17.31 -4.96 10.96
CA ASN A 94 -17.83 -5.89 11.97
C ASN A 94 -16.79 -6.87 12.49
N PHE A 95 -16.84 -7.14 13.79
CA PHE A 95 -16.05 -8.15 14.49
C PHE A 95 -16.82 -9.47 14.57
N ASN A 96 -16.66 -10.31 13.55
CA ASN A 96 -17.08 -11.72 13.59
C ASN A 96 -16.05 -12.62 12.87
N MET A 97 -16.10 -13.92 13.16
CA MET A 97 -15.13 -14.91 12.65
C MET A 97 -15.15 -15.14 11.12
N THR A 98 -15.94 -14.38 10.35
CA THR A 98 -16.10 -14.53 8.89
C THR A 98 -15.80 -13.27 8.09
N THR A 99 -15.58 -12.12 8.74
CA THR A 99 -15.30 -10.84 8.08
C THR A 99 -14.03 -10.21 8.65
N SER A 100 -13.56 -9.16 7.98
CA SER A 100 -12.43 -8.33 8.43
C SER A 100 -12.84 -6.88 8.45
N TRP A 101 -12.25 -6.05 9.31
CA TRP A 101 -12.39 -4.60 9.28
C TRP A 101 -11.05 -4.01 8.88
N LEU A 102 -11.00 -3.35 7.72
CA LEU A 102 -9.79 -2.73 7.21
C LEU A 102 -9.96 -1.21 7.19
N THR A 103 -8.96 -0.47 7.65
CA THR A 103 -9.00 0.99 7.71
C THR A 103 -7.75 1.56 7.04
N TYR A 104 -7.94 2.60 6.24
CA TYR A 104 -6.85 3.51 5.85
C TYR A 104 -6.89 4.76 6.73
N GLU A 105 -5.75 5.16 7.26
CA GLU A 105 -5.61 6.33 8.14
C GLU A 105 -4.86 7.44 7.40
N ALA A 106 -5.60 8.46 6.98
CA ALA A 106 -4.99 9.67 6.45
C ALA A 106 -4.30 10.45 7.59
N ASN A 107 -3.23 11.18 7.26
CA ASN A 107 -2.53 12.08 8.21
C ASN A 107 -2.01 11.43 9.51
N GLY A 108 -2.06 10.10 9.64
CA GLY A 108 -1.74 9.37 10.87
C GLY A 108 -2.89 9.27 11.87
N GLY A 109 -4.15 9.31 11.42
CA GLY A 109 -5.31 9.10 12.29
C GLY A 109 -5.52 10.20 13.34
N VAL A 110 -5.03 11.42 13.08
CA VAL A 110 -5.01 12.49 14.10
C VAL A 110 -6.40 13.06 14.36
N ALA A 111 -7.29 13.07 13.36
CA ALA A 111 -8.64 13.61 13.46
C ALA A 111 -9.72 12.56 13.17
N PHE A 112 -10.39 12.06 14.21
CA PHE A 112 -11.56 11.20 14.04
C PHE A 112 -12.86 12.02 13.82
N PRO A 113 -13.73 11.64 12.86
CA PRO A 113 -13.61 10.51 11.92
C PRO A 113 -12.94 10.87 10.59
N ALA A 114 -12.57 12.14 10.36
CA ALA A 114 -12.15 12.65 9.05
C ALA A 114 -10.95 11.90 8.44
N ASP A 115 -10.03 11.42 9.27
CA ASP A 115 -8.84 10.70 8.83
C ASP A 115 -9.04 9.19 8.69
N PHE A 116 -10.18 8.64 9.11
CA PHE A 116 -10.40 7.19 9.20
C PHE A 116 -11.31 6.69 8.09
N PHE A 117 -10.72 6.02 7.11
CA PHE A 117 -11.42 5.47 5.95
C PHE A 117 -11.68 3.98 6.17
N HIS A 118 -12.77 3.68 6.89
CA HIS A 118 -13.17 2.31 7.21
C HIS A 118 -13.74 1.59 5.98
N SER A 119 -13.37 0.32 5.80
CA SER A 119 -13.77 -0.49 4.65
C SER A 119 -15.29 -0.60 4.53
N THR A 120 -15.81 -0.28 3.36
CA THR A 120 -17.21 -0.51 2.97
C THR A 120 -17.37 -1.71 2.03
N SER A 121 -16.28 -2.11 1.36
CA SER A 121 -16.22 -3.26 0.44
C SER A 121 -14.77 -3.71 0.24
N GLY A 122 -14.60 -4.89 -0.36
CA GLY A 122 -13.29 -5.49 -0.64
C GLY A 122 -13.03 -6.72 0.20
N GLU A 123 -11.75 -7.08 0.36
CA GLU A 123 -11.34 -8.24 1.13
C GLU A 123 -9.86 -8.20 1.52
N ILE A 124 -9.52 -9.00 2.54
CA ILE A 124 -8.17 -9.48 2.81
C ILE A 124 -8.12 -10.99 2.61
N LYS A 125 -7.06 -11.46 1.93
CA LYS A 125 -6.77 -12.88 1.72
C LYS A 125 -5.45 -13.23 2.40
N VAL A 126 -5.54 -13.84 3.57
CA VAL A 126 -4.41 -14.29 4.39
C VAL A 126 -3.95 -15.64 3.88
N THR A 127 -2.78 -15.68 3.24
CA THR A 127 -2.18 -16.91 2.69
C THR A 127 -1.25 -17.60 3.67
N THR A 128 -0.69 -16.86 4.63
CA THR A 128 0.11 -17.40 5.72
C THR A 128 -0.23 -16.68 7.01
N LEU A 129 -0.57 -17.45 8.04
CA LEU A 129 -0.61 -17.01 9.42
C LEU A 129 0.15 -18.04 10.25
N ASP A 130 1.38 -17.70 10.60
CA ASP A 130 2.23 -18.50 11.47
C ASP A 130 2.55 -17.67 12.71
N VAL A 131 1.77 -17.88 13.77
CA VAL A 131 1.92 -17.15 15.04
C VAL A 131 3.25 -17.49 15.72
N ALA A 132 3.70 -18.76 15.63
CA ALA A 132 4.95 -19.20 16.24
C ALA A 132 6.17 -18.63 15.52
N GLY A 133 6.16 -18.65 14.19
CA GLY A 133 7.17 -18.03 13.32
C GLY A 133 7.00 -16.52 13.13
N LYS A 134 6.02 -15.90 13.82
CA LYS A 134 5.71 -14.46 13.77
C LYS A 134 5.51 -13.91 12.36
N LYS A 135 4.86 -14.68 11.49
CA LYS A 135 4.75 -14.38 10.06
C LYS A 135 3.30 -14.26 9.62
N ILE A 136 2.96 -13.13 8.99
CA ILE A 136 1.71 -12.99 8.23
C ILE A 136 2.05 -12.61 6.79
N ARG A 137 1.40 -13.27 5.83
CA ARG A 137 1.40 -12.89 4.42
C ARG A 137 -0.05 -12.84 3.96
N ALA A 138 -0.44 -11.74 3.34
CA ALA A 138 -1.78 -11.58 2.79
C ALA A 138 -1.76 -10.65 1.56
N THR A 139 -2.83 -10.71 0.78
CA THR A 139 -3.17 -9.66 -0.18
C THR A 139 -4.43 -8.95 0.27
N PHE A 140 -4.60 -7.67 -0.05
CA PHE A 140 -5.80 -6.92 0.29
C PHE A 140 -6.17 -5.90 -0.78
N ASN A 141 -7.45 -5.57 -0.84
CA ASN A 141 -7.99 -4.45 -1.59
C ASN A 141 -9.31 -4.04 -0.92
N PHE A 142 -9.56 -2.75 -0.83
CA PHE A 142 -10.81 -2.25 -0.25
C PHE A 142 -11.11 -0.83 -0.68
N VAL A 143 -12.38 -0.46 -0.56
CA VAL A 143 -12.80 0.95 -0.58
C VAL A 143 -13.08 1.35 0.87
N GLY A 144 -12.34 2.34 1.36
CA GLY A 144 -12.56 2.95 2.66
C GLY A 144 -13.38 4.22 2.54
N ASN A 145 -14.21 4.52 3.54
CA ASN A 145 -15.04 5.73 3.58
C ASN A 145 -14.99 6.36 4.98
N ASN A 146 -14.84 7.68 5.04
CA ASN A 146 -14.80 8.47 6.29
C ASN A 146 -16.12 9.22 6.55
N SER A 147 -17.23 8.73 6.03
CA SER A 147 -18.56 9.37 5.92
C SER A 147 -18.70 10.49 4.89
N THR A 148 -17.60 11.01 4.33
CA THR A 148 -17.64 12.15 3.37
C THR A 148 -17.08 11.77 2.01
N THR A 149 -15.95 11.08 1.97
CA THR A 149 -15.23 10.71 0.75
C THR A 149 -14.73 9.29 0.80
N ASN A 150 -14.40 8.75 -0.37
CA ASN A 150 -13.82 7.42 -0.52
C ASN A 150 -12.30 7.48 -0.70
N ALA A 151 -11.62 6.49 -0.16
CA ALA A 151 -10.25 6.11 -0.49
C ALA A 151 -10.27 4.72 -1.12
N THR A 152 -9.67 4.56 -2.30
CA THR A 152 -9.60 3.27 -2.98
C THR A 152 -8.21 2.67 -2.80
N ILE A 153 -8.15 1.51 -2.17
CA ILE A 153 -6.93 0.78 -1.86
C ILE A 153 -6.88 -0.47 -2.76
N THR A 154 -5.86 -0.55 -3.61
CA THR A 154 -5.67 -1.68 -4.54
C THR A 154 -4.26 -2.26 -4.45
N GLU A 155 -4.08 -3.45 -5.02
CA GLU A 155 -2.77 -4.12 -5.12
C GLU A 155 -2.05 -4.25 -3.78
N GLY A 156 -2.81 -4.40 -2.69
CA GLY A 156 -2.28 -4.49 -1.34
C GLY A 156 -1.58 -5.83 -1.13
N VAL A 157 -0.34 -5.76 -0.65
CA VAL A 157 0.44 -6.88 -0.15
C VAL A 157 0.77 -6.58 1.30
N LEU A 158 0.39 -7.49 2.20
CA LEU A 158 0.67 -7.40 3.63
C LEU A 158 1.83 -8.34 3.99
N VAL A 159 2.84 -7.79 4.65
CA VAL A 159 3.99 -8.51 5.16
C VAL A 159 4.20 -8.14 6.62
N VAL A 160 3.90 -9.07 7.53
CA VAL A 160 4.20 -8.92 8.96
C VAL A 160 5.25 -9.94 9.36
N ASN A 161 6.26 -9.48 10.11
CA ASN A 161 7.32 -10.32 10.68
C ASN A 161 7.45 -10.15 12.21
N THR A 162 6.53 -9.42 12.83
CA THR A 162 6.45 -9.19 14.27
C THR A 162 5.02 -9.43 14.74
N ILE A 163 4.83 -10.42 15.61
CA ILE A 163 3.54 -10.71 16.25
C ILE A 163 3.73 -10.74 17.76
N THR A 164 2.93 -9.95 18.46
CA THR A 164 2.76 -9.99 19.92
C THR A 164 1.58 -10.91 20.24
N VAL A 165 1.73 -11.83 21.18
CA VAL A 165 0.64 -12.75 21.61
C VAL A 165 0.12 -12.31 22.97
N GLN A 166 -1.21 -12.20 23.08
CA GLN A 166 -1.95 -11.83 24.28
C GLN A 166 -2.94 -12.92 24.71
#